data_AF-A0AAU3EGM3-F1
#
_entry.id   AF-A0AAU3EGM3-F1
#
_cell.length_a   1.000
_cell.length_b   1.000
_cell.length_c   1.000
_cell.angle_alpha   90.00
_cell.angle_beta   90.00
_cell.angle_gamma   90.00
#
_symmetry.space_group_name_H-M   'P 1'
#
loop_
_entity.id
_entity.type
_entity.pdbx_description
1 polymer ?
#
loop_
_entity_poly.entity_id
_entity_poly.type
_entity_poly.pdbx_seq_one_letter_code
_entity_poly.pdbx_strand_id
1 'polypeptide(L)'
;MDAGIAAIGGALVGAIATLGTAALTTRAQRQAALTTVRADYQKEVREPRRVAFRQMISAATDMAEYGAGDVIWSSSEALTNALDLKEPIDEGWLEITLLGPAEVLTEAAELRKWAYALFGHLVSVRVFINAPAGEAEMEERRINGLVSQLDDASIDLMDSVLALSRAAQRALEYTGLERI
;
A
#
# COMPACT_ATOMS: atom_id res chain seq x y z
N MET A 1 -11.94 47.24 63.60
CA MET A 1 -12.13 47.57 62.17
C MET A 1 -10.96 46.93 61.42
N ASP A 2 -11.09 45.70 60.92
CA ASP A 2 -10.02 45.01 60.15
C ASP A 2 -10.55 44.07 59.04
N ALA A 3 -11.87 44.07 58.78
CA ALA A 3 -12.48 43.17 57.79
C ALA A 3 -12.21 43.58 56.32
N GLY A 4 -11.90 44.86 56.07
CA GLY A 4 -11.70 45.38 54.71
C GLY A 4 -10.38 44.97 54.05
N ILE A 5 -9.32 44.73 54.84
CA ILE A 5 -7.99 44.37 54.31
C ILE A 5 -7.91 42.86 54.02
N ALA A 6 -8.61 42.04 54.82
CA ALA A 6 -8.73 40.60 54.59
C ALA A 6 -9.48 40.26 53.28
N ALA A 7 -10.50 41.05 52.93
CA ALA A 7 -11.24 40.89 51.68
C ALA A 7 -10.39 41.22 50.44
N ILE A 8 -9.54 42.24 50.52
CA ILE A 8 -8.62 42.63 49.43
C ILE A 8 -7.53 41.56 49.25
N GLY A 9 -7.02 40.97 50.34
CA GLY A 9 -6.08 39.85 50.28
C GLY A 9 -6.66 38.59 49.63
N GLY A 10 -7.91 38.22 49.97
CA GLY A 10 -8.61 37.10 49.35
C GLY A 10 -8.89 37.30 47.85
N ALA A 11 -9.25 38.51 47.44
CA ALA A 11 -9.47 38.85 46.03
C ALA A 11 -8.17 38.89 45.20
N LEU A 12 -7.06 39.36 45.78
CA LEU A 12 -5.75 39.38 45.10
C LEU A 12 -5.18 37.97 44.89
N VAL A 13 -5.32 37.09 45.89
CA VAL A 13 -4.90 35.68 45.78
C VAL A 13 -5.77 34.94 44.77
N GLY A 14 -7.07 35.21 44.73
CA GLY A 14 -7.97 34.68 43.70
C GLY A 14 -7.59 35.14 42.28
N ALA A 15 -7.22 36.41 42.10
CA ALA A 15 -6.81 36.94 40.79
C ALA A 15 -5.47 36.36 40.30
N ILE A 16 -4.49 36.18 41.19
CA ILE A 16 -3.19 35.59 40.85
C ILE A 16 -3.31 34.08 40.57
N ALA A 17 -4.13 33.36 41.33
CA ALA A 17 -4.43 31.96 41.07
C ALA A 17 -5.12 31.77 39.71
N THR A 18 -6.04 32.67 39.33
CA THR A 18 -6.76 32.61 38.05
C THR A 18 -5.87 32.99 36.85
N LEU A 19 -4.94 33.94 37.02
CA LEU A 19 -3.96 34.27 35.98
C LEU A 19 -2.91 33.16 35.79
N GLY A 20 -2.49 32.52 36.88
CA GLY A 20 -1.57 31.38 36.84
C GLY A 20 -2.17 30.15 36.15
N THR A 21 -3.44 29.83 36.43
CA THR A 21 -4.16 28.74 35.76
C THR A 21 -4.44 29.05 34.28
N ALA A 22 -4.76 30.31 33.93
CA ALA A 22 -4.95 30.74 32.55
C ALA A 22 -3.65 30.62 31.70
N ALA A 23 -2.50 30.99 32.27
CA ALA A 23 -1.21 30.87 31.58
C ALA A 23 -0.79 29.40 31.36
N LEU A 24 -1.04 28.53 32.34
CA LEU A 24 -0.77 27.09 32.25
C LEU A 24 -1.71 26.39 31.27
N THR A 25 -3.02 26.72 31.28
CA THR A 25 -3.98 26.21 30.31
C THR A 25 -3.65 26.65 28.89
N THR A 26 -3.21 27.90 28.69
CA THR A 26 -2.78 28.38 27.36
C THR A 26 -1.58 27.58 26.82
N ARG A 27 -0.58 27.27 27.67
CA ARG A 27 0.56 26.43 27.26
C ARG A 27 0.15 24.98 26.98
N ALA A 28 -0.69 24.39 27.83
CA ALA A 28 -1.19 23.03 27.64
C ALA A 28 -2.05 22.92 26.36
N GLN A 29 -2.93 23.89 26.09
CA GLN A 29 -3.73 23.96 24.87
C GLN A 29 -2.86 24.11 23.63
N ARG A 30 -1.80 24.93 23.68
CA ARG A 30 -0.87 25.07 22.56
C ARG A 30 -0.11 23.77 22.27
N GLN A 31 0.31 23.05 23.31
CA GLN A 31 0.94 21.74 23.14
C GLN A 31 -0.04 20.70 22.60
N ALA A 32 -1.27 20.66 23.11
CA ALA A 32 -2.32 19.79 22.59
C ALA A 32 -2.60 20.08 21.11
N ALA A 33 -2.75 21.35 20.72
CA ALA A 33 -2.96 21.74 19.33
C ALA A 33 -1.81 21.33 18.40
N LEU A 34 -0.55 21.49 18.84
CA LEU A 34 0.61 21.04 18.07
C LEU A 34 0.64 19.51 17.92
N THR A 35 0.27 18.77 18.96
CA THR A 35 0.16 17.31 18.92
C THR A 35 -0.96 16.87 17.97
N THR A 36 -2.13 17.51 18.03
CA THR A 36 -3.25 17.24 17.11
C THR A 36 -2.88 17.50 15.66
N VAL A 37 -2.29 18.66 15.35
CA VAL A 37 -1.84 19.00 13.99
C VAL A 37 -0.83 17.98 13.45
N ARG A 38 0.10 17.52 14.29
CA ARG A 38 1.06 16.46 13.90
C ARG A 38 0.35 15.12 13.65
N ALA A 39 -0.60 14.75 14.49
CA ALA A 39 -1.37 13.52 14.32
C ALA A 39 -2.23 13.56 13.05
N ASP A 40 -2.86 14.70 12.76
CA ASP A 40 -3.68 14.91 11.57
C ASP A 40 -2.81 14.88 10.31
N TYR A 41 -1.67 15.58 10.31
CA TYR A 41 -0.73 15.53 9.19
C TYR A 41 -0.20 14.11 8.93
N GLN A 42 0.14 13.36 10.00
CA GLN A 42 0.55 11.97 9.85
C GLN A 42 -0.57 11.09 9.26
N LYS A 43 -1.82 11.33 9.66
CA LYS A 43 -2.98 10.61 9.13
C LYS A 43 -3.22 10.95 7.66
N GLU A 44 -3.15 12.23 7.29
CA GLU A 44 -3.29 12.71 5.91
C GLU A 44 -2.26 12.10 4.96
N VAL A 45 -1.04 11.83 5.43
CA VAL A 45 0.01 11.20 4.61
C VAL A 45 -0.07 9.67 4.61
N ARG A 46 -0.43 9.05 5.74
CA ARG A 46 -0.45 7.59 5.89
C ARG A 46 -1.60 6.93 5.16
N GLU A 47 -2.79 7.54 5.19
CA GLU A 47 -3.98 6.92 4.62
C GLU A 47 -3.89 6.76 3.09
N PRO A 48 -3.46 7.77 2.30
CA PRO A 48 -3.26 7.62 0.86
C PRO A 48 -2.23 6.53 0.52
N ARG A 49 -1.11 6.49 1.25
CA ARG A 49 -0.08 5.45 1.10
C ARG A 49 -0.64 4.06 1.35
N ARG A 50 -1.38 3.89 2.46
CA ARG A 50 -1.99 2.61 2.82
C ARG A 50 -2.96 2.14 1.74
N VAL A 51 -3.76 3.05 1.19
CA VAL A 51 -4.69 2.75 0.09
C VAL A 51 -3.93 2.31 -1.15
N ALA A 52 -2.92 3.06 -1.57
CA ALA A 52 -2.09 2.74 -2.73
C ALA A 52 -1.39 1.37 -2.59
N PHE A 53 -0.77 1.11 -1.44
CA PHE A 53 -0.09 -0.17 -1.16
C PHE A 53 -1.07 -1.33 -1.21
N ARG A 54 -2.26 -1.16 -0.60
CA ARG A 54 -3.30 -2.20 -0.61
C ARG A 54 -3.80 -2.49 -2.02
N GLN A 55 -4.04 -1.46 -2.84
CA GLN A 55 -4.51 -1.62 -4.21
C GLN A 55 -3.50 -2.42 -5.05
N MET A 56 -2.21 -2.04 -5.00
CA MET A 56 -1.16 -2.75 -5.73
C MET A 56 -1.03 -4.20 -5.27
N ILE A 57 -1.03 -4.44 -3.96
CA ILE A 57 -0.95 -5.80 -3.39
C ILE A 57 -2.14 -6.65 -3.83
N SER A 58 -3.36 -6.11 -3.74
CA SER A 58 -4.57 -6.82 -4.16
C SER A 58 -4.53 -7.19 -5.63
N ALA A 59 -4.22 -6.22 -6.50
CA ALA A 59 -4.15 -6.45 -7.94
C ALA A 59 -3.11 -7.52 -8.32
N ALA A 60 -1.95 -7.52 -7.65
CA ALA A 60 -0.90 -8.50 -7.90
C ALA A 60 -1.26 -9.89 -7.38
N THR A 61 -1.93 -9.98 -6.22
CA THR A 61 -2.49 -11.24 -5.72
C THR A 61 -3.51 -11.80 -6.70
N ASP A 62 -4.46 -10.98 -7.15
CA ASP A 62 -5.50 -11.40 -8.10
C ASP A 62 -4.87 -11.92 -9.42
N MET A 63 -3.82 -11.24 -9.91
CA MET A 63 -3.07 -11.67 -11.09
C MET A 63 -2.31 -12.98 -10.87
N ALA A 64 -1.66 -13.16 -9.72
CA ALA A 64 -0.95 -14.39 -9.40
C ALA A 64 -1.90 -15.59 -9.22
N GLU A 65 -3.03 -15.39 -8.55
CA GLU A 65 -4.08 -16.40 -8.39
C GLU A 65 -4.68 -16.80 -9.74
N TYR A 66 -4.87 -15.83 -10.63
CA TYR A 66 -5.30 -16.08 -12.00
C TYR A 66 -4.25 -16.92 -12.77
N GLY A 67 -2.96 -16.61 -12.60
CA GLY A 67 -1.84 -17.36 -13.16
C GLY A 67 -1.76 -18.81 -12.65
N ALA A 68 -1.97 -19.03 -11.36
CA ALA A 68 -1.90 -20.37 -10.77
C ALA A 68 -3.13 -21.25 -11.07
N GLY A 69 -4.22 -20.69 -11.61
CA GLY A 69 -5.49 -21.38 -11.77
C GLY A 69 -5.62 -22.19 -13.07
N ASP A 70 -6.28 -23.35 -12.99
CA ASP A 70 -6.73 -24.14 -14.16
C ASP A 70 -7.66 -23.36 -15.12
N VAL A 71 -8.17 -22.22 -14.65
CA VAL A 71 -9.11 -21.34 -15.35
C VAL A 71 -8.56 -20.87 -16.71
N ILE A 72 -7.24 -20.76 -16.86
CA ILE A 72 -6.57 -20.31 -18.10
C ILE A 72 -6.93 -21.19 -19.30
N TRP A 73 -7.16 -22.48 -19.07
CA TRP A 73 -7.46 -23.46 -20.12
C TRP A 73 -8.96 -23.57 -20.43
N SER A 74 -9.81 -22.94 -19.62
CA SER A 74 -11.24 -23.23 -19.58
C SER A 74 -12.09 -22.39 -20.54
N SER A 75 -11.71 -21.14 -20.85
CA SER A 75 -12.48 -20.30 -21.77
C SER A 75 -11.69 -19.11 -22.33
N SER A 76 -12.06 -18.65 -23.53
CA SER A 76 -11.57 -17.39 -24.11
C SER A 76 -11.98 -16.15 -23.29
N GLU A 77 -13.02 -16.27 -22.47
CA GLU A 77 -13.52 -15.20 -21.61
C GLU A 77 -12.62 -14.99 -20.40
N ALA A 78 -12.18 -16.08 -19.76
CA ALA A 78 -11.20 -16.06 -18.68
C ALA A 78 -9.97 -15.24 -19.10
N LEU A 79 -9.48 -15.49 -20.31
CA LEU A 79 -8.28 -14.83 -20.80
C LEU A 79 -8.49 -13.35 -21.15
N THR A 80 -9.72 -12.93 -21.44
CA THR A 80 -10.05 -11.51 -21.56
C THR A 80 -9.99 -10.83 -20.19
N ASN A 81 -10.49 -11.50 -19.14
CA ASN A 81 -10.37 -11.01 -17.77
C ASN A 81 -8.91 -10.85 -17.31
N ALA A 82 -8.00 -11.70 -17.83
CA ALA A 82 -6.56 -11.57 -17.58
C ALA A 82 -5.96 -10.24 -18.10
N LEU A 83 -6.54 -9.69 -19.18
CA LEU A 83 -6.09 -8.40 -19.73
C LEU A 83 -6.46 -7.24 -18.81
N ASP A 84 -7.62 -7.35 -18.16
CA ASP A 84 -8.13 -6.33 -17.24
C ASP A 84 -7.33 -6.28 -15.93
N LEU A 85 -6.58 -7.34 -15.59
CA LEU A 85 -5.71 -7.37 -14.40
C LEU A 85 -4.47 -6.45 -14.53
N LYS A 86 -4.12 -6.03 -15.75
CA LYS A 86 -2.94 -5.19 -15.99
C LYS A 86 -3.16 -3.75 -15.54
N GLU A 87 -4.34 -3.19 -15.79
CA GLU A 87 -4.64 -1.78 -15.51
C GLU A 87 -4.51 -1.45 -14.01
N PRO A 88 -5.08 -2.22 -13.07
CA PRO A 88 -4.92 -2.00 -11.63
C PRO A 88 -3.45 -2.03 -11.15
N ILE A 89 -2.58 -2.82 -11.79
CA ILE A 89 -1.15 -2.85 -11.50
C ILE A 89 -0.47 -1.54 -11.89
N ASP A 90 -0.83 -0.97 -13.04
CA ASP A 90 -0.26 0.29 -13.49
C ASP A 90 -0.76 1.49 -12.68
N GLU A 91 -2.04 1.48 -12.30
CA GLU A 91 -2.62 2.49 -11.40
C GLU A 91 -1.96 2.43 -10.03
N GLY A 92 -1.84 1.23 -9.44
CA GLY A 92 -1.16 1.04 -8.16
C GLY A 92 0.31 1.46 -8.21
N TRP A 93 1.00 1.15 -9.31
CA TRP A 93 2.38 1.60 -9.53
C TRP A 93 2.48 3.12 -9.55
N LEU A 94 1.60 3.80 -10.30
CA LEU A 94 1.60 5.26 -10.38
C LEU A 94 1.41 5.89 -8.99
N GLU A 95 0.43 5.42 -8.23
CA GLU A 95 0.19 5.91 -6.86
C GLU A 95 1.39 5.69 -5.93
N ILE A 96 2.01 4.51 -6.00
CA ILE A 96 3.21 4.21 -5.22
C ILE A 96 4.38 5.12 -5.64
N THR A 97 4.58 5.39 -6.94
CA THR A 97 5.63 6.32 -7.40
C THR A 97 5.47 7.73 -6.89
N LEU A 98 4.24 8.18 -6.66
CA LEU A 98 3.94 9.52 -6.16
C LEU A 98 4.06 9.61 -4.63
N LEU A 99 3.65 8.56 -3.92
CA LEU A 99 3.43 8.62 -2.46
C LEU A 99 4.44 7.79 -1.66
N GLY A 100 5.04 6.77 -2.26
CA GLY A 100 5.83 5.74 -1.59
C GLY A 100 7.25 6.16 -1.24
N PRO A 101 7.80 5.69 -0.10
CA PRO A 101 9.23 5.84 0.18
C PRO A 101 10.08 4.95 -0.72
N ALA A 102 11.38 5.26 -0.84
CA ALA A 102 12.33 4.58 -1.73
C ALA A 102 12.39 3.05 -1.53
N GLU A 103 12.27 2.58 -0.29
CA GLU A 103 12.26 1.14 0.02
C GLU A 103 11.02 0.44 -0.57
N VAL A 104 9.84 1.07 -0.50
CA VAL A 104 8.60 0.52 -1.08
C VAL A 104 8.64 0.59 -2.61
N LEU A 105 9.24 1.65 -3.17
CA LEU A 105 9.39 1.81 -4.61
C LEU A 105 10.21 0.68 -5.24
N THR A 106 11.26 0.25 -4.55
CA THR A 106 12.13 -0.83 -5.02
C THR A 106 11.35 -2.15 -5.12
N GLU A 107 10.63 -2.51 -4.07
CA GLU A 107 9.83 -3.74 -4.05
C GLU A 107 8.64 -3.67 -5.02
N ALA A 108 7.99 -2.51 -5.14
CA ALA A 108 6.89 -2.32 -6.08
C ALA A 108 7.35 -2.42 -7.55
N ALA A 109 8.59 -2.02 -7.85
CA ALA A 109 9.17 -2.15 -9.18
C ALA A 109 9.44 -3.60 -9.56
N GLU A 110 9.98 -4.41 -8.64
CA GLU A 110 10.16 -5.85 -8.85
C GLU A 110 8.80 -6.55 -9.00
N LEU A 111 7.83 -6.26 -8.14
CA LEU A 111 6.48 -6.80 -8.28
C LEU A 111 5.86 -6.47 -9.64
N ARG A 112 5.98 -5.22 -10.11
CA ARG A 112 5.48 -4.81 -11.43
C ARG A 112 6.17 -5.59 -12.56
N LYS A 113 7.48 -5.76 -12.49
CA LYS A 113 8.25 -6.55 -13.46
C LYS A 113 7.70 -7.97 -13.56
N TRP A 114 7.45 -8.64 -12.43
CA TRP A 114 6.90 -10.00 -12.43
C TRP A 114 5.45 -10.07 -12.88
N ALA A 115 4.62 -9.09 -12.53
CA ALA A 115 3.26 -8.98 -13.05
C ALA A 115 3.25 -8.89 -14.59
N TYR A 116 4.17 -8.11 -15.17
CA TYR A 116 4.32 -8.01 -16.62
C TYR A 116 4.87 -9.29 -17.26
N ALA A 117 5.78 -9.99 -16.59
CA ALA A 117 6.26 -11.30 -17.04
C ALA A 117 5.11 -12.31 -17.11
N LEU A 118 4.34 -12.44 -16.02
CA LEU A 118 3.17 -13.32 -15.95
C LEU A 118 2.14 -12.97 -17.03
N PHE A 119 1.82 -11.69 -17.19
CA PHE A 119 0.95 -11.21 -18.26
C PHE A 119 1.48 -11.61 -19.66
N GLY A 120 2.77 -11.47 -19.91
CA GLY A 120 3.40 -11.89 -21.16
C GLY A 120 3.26 -13.39 -21.43
N HIS A 121 3.40 -14.22 -20.39
CA HIS A 121 3.20 -15.67 -20.48
C HIS A 121 1.72 -16.01 -20.74
N LEU A 122 0.78 -15.35 -20.07
CA LEU A 122 -0.67 -15.50 -20.31
C LEU A 122 -1.06 -15.18 -21.76
N VAL A 123 -0.53 -14.09 -22.31
CA VAL A 123 -0.75 -13.72 -23.71
C VAL A 123 -0.12 -14.76 -24.64
N SER A 124 1.06 -15.27 -24.32
CA SER A 124 1.73 -16.31 -25.12
C SER A 124 0.93 -17.60 -25.16
N VAL A 125 0.39 -18.04 -24.01
CA VAL A 125 -0.52 -19.19 -23.92
C VAL A 125 -1.77 -18.98 -24.78
N ARG A 126 -2.38 -17.78 -24.76
CA ARG A 126 -3.53 -17.46 -25.62
C ARG A 126 -3.23 -17.64 -27.10
N VAL A 127 -2.15 -17.02 -27.56
CA VAL A 127 -1.76 -17.05 -28.97
C VAL A 127 -1.58 -18.51 -29.39
N PHE A 128 -1.06 -19.32 -28.48
CA PHE A 128 -0.84 -20.74 -28.72
C PHE A 128 -2.14 -21.55 -28.79
N ILE A 129 -3.04 -21.43 -27.79
CA ILE A 129 -4.33 -22.14 -27.75
C ILE A 129 -5.19 -21.82 -28.97
N ASN A 130 -5.09 -20.60 -29.52
CA ASN A 130 -5.87 -20.17 -30.68
C ASN A 130 -5.18 -20.42 -32.03
N ALA A 131 -3.98 -21.02 -32.05
CA ALA A 131 -3.30 -21.35 -33.29
C ALA A 131 -4.01 -22.52 -34.02
N PRO A 132 -4.03 -22.53 -35.36
CA PRO A 132 -4.60 -23.65 -36.11
C PRO A 132 -3.78 -24.92 -35.90
N ALA A 133 -4.46 -26.04 -35.62
CA ALA A 133 -3.84 -27.34 -35.35
C ALA A 133 -2.94 -27.78 -36.52
N GLY A 134 -1.63 -27.86 -36.28
CA GLY A 134 -0.64 -28.16 -37.32
C GLY A 134 0.37 -29.24 -36.94
N GLU A 135 0.78 -29.35 -35.68
CA GLU A 135 1.90 -30.22 -35.27
C GLU A 135 1.79 -30.63 -33.78
N ALA A 136 0.83 -31.50 -33.45
CA ALA A 136 0.43 -31.84 -32.08
C ALA A 136 1.57 -32.17 -31.09
N GLU A 137 2.67 -32.77 -31.54
CA GLU A 137 3.77 -33.21 -30.65
C GLU A 137 4.82 -32.11 -30.36
N MET A 138 5.01 -31.16 -31.30
CA MET A 138 5.72 -29.91 -31.01
C MET A 138 4.84 -28.97 -30.17
N GLU A 139 3.53 -29.14 -30.29
CA GLU A 139 2.52 -28.36 -29.59
C GLU A 139 2.51 -28.64 -28.09
N GLU A 140 2.53 -29.92 -27.71
CA GLU A 140 2.53 -30.35 -26.30
C GLU A 140 3.78 -29.89 -25.52
N ARG A 141 4.98 -30.09 -26.08
CA ARG A 141 6.23 -29.64 -25.42
C ARG A 141 6.26 -28.14 -25.20
N ARG A 142 5.72 -27.36 -26.14
CA ARG A 142 5.67 -25.91 -26.05
C ARG A 142 4.63 -25.44 -25.04
N ILE A 143 3.47 -26.09 -24.97
CA ILE A 143 2.46 -25.84 -23.92
C ILE A 143 3.05 -26.09 -22.55
N ASN A 144 3.67 -27.26 -22.33
CA ASN A 144 4.27 -27.61 -21.04
C ASN A 144 5.36 -26.60 -20.62
N GLY A 145 6.17 -26.12 -21.57
CA GLY A 145 7.14 -25.06 -21.31
C GLY A 145 6.51 -23.72 -20.91
N LEU A 146 5.41 -23.34 -21.56
CA LEU A 146 4.68 -22.11 -21.22
C LEU A 146 3.98 -22.22 -19.86
N VAL A 147 3.42 -23.39 -19.53
CA VAL A 147 2.81 -23.66 -18.21
C VAL A 147 3.86 -23.52 -17.11
N SER A 148 5.03 -24.14 -17.27
CA SER A 148 6.11 -24.02 -16.29
C SER A 148 6.56 -22.57 -16.11
N GLN A 149 6.69 -21.79 -17.19
CA GLN A 149 7.06 -20.37 -17.10
C GLN A 149 5.99 -19.52 -16.39
N LEU A 150 4.73 -19.88 -16.59
CA LEU A 150 3.61 -19.23 -15.95
C LEU A 150 3.56 -19.52 -14.45
N ASP A 151 3.81 -20.78 -14.06
CA ASP A 151 3.93 -21.19 -12.66
C ASP A 151 5.09 -20.46 -11.97
N ASP A 152 6.28 -20.47 -12.59
CA ASP A 152 7.47 -19.78 -12.08
C ASP A 152 7.20 -18.28 -11.89
N ALA A 153 6.61 -17.62 -12.90
CA ALA A 153 6.27 -16.20 -12.81
C ALA A 153 5.20 -15.90 -11.76
N SER A 154 4.26 -16.81 -11.52
CA SER A 154 3.25 -16.67 -10.47
C SER A 154 3.86 -16.78 -9.08
N ILE A 155 4.82 -17.70 -8.88
CA ILE A 155 5.59 -17.83 -7.64
C ILE A 155 6.41 -16.56 -7.37
N ASP A 156 7.18 -16.12 -8.36
CA ASP A 156 8.02 -14.91 -8.23
C ASP A 156 7.18 -13.65 -7.97
N LEU A 157 5.99 -13.55 -8.59
CA LEU A 157 5.05 -12.48 -8.32
C LEU A 157 4.55 -12.53 -6.87
N MET A 158 4.21 -13.71 -6.35
CA MET A 158 3.73 -13.85 -4.97
C MET A 158 4.82 -13.55 -3.94
N ASP A 159 6.06 -13.96 -4.20
CA ASP A 159 7.21 -13.59 -3.37
C ASP A 159 7.42 -12.07 -3.36
N SER A 160 7.25 -11.42 -4.51
CA SER A 160 7.30 -9.95 -4.62
C SER A 160 6.15 -9.25 -3.90
N VAL A 161 4.95 -9.84 -3.88
CA VAL A 161 3.81 -9.38 -3.06
C VAL A 161 4.16 -9.40 -1.57
N LEU A 162 4.77 -10.48 -1.09
CA LEU A 162 5.21 -10.59 0.30
C LEU A 162 6.32 -9.57 0.63
N ALA A 163 7.27 -9.37 -0.29
CA ALA A 163 8.32 -8.37 -0.12
C ALA A 163 7.75 -6.95 -0.04
N LEU A 164 6.85 -6.58 -0.96
CA LEU A 164 6.16 -5.29 -0.94
C LEU A 164 5.34 -5.10 0.33
N SER A 165 4.60 -6.12 0.77
CA SER A 165 3.80 -6.08 2.00
C SER A 165 4.66 -5.77 3.24
N ARG A 166 5.83 -6.43 3.37
CA ARG A 166 6.78 -6.16 4.46
C ARG A 166 7.36 -4.75 4.39
N ALA A 167 7.71 -4.27 3.19
CA ALA A 167 8.21 -2.90 3.01
C ALA A 167 7.13 -1.87 3.34
N ALA A 168 5.90 -2.08 2.88
CA ALA A 168 4.75 -1.24 3.19
C ALA A 168 4.47 -1.18 4.70
N GLN A 169 4.53 -2.33 5.39
CA GLN A 169 4.35 -2.38 6.84
C GLN A 169 5.41 -1.54 7.57
N ARG A 170 6.70 -1.71 7.23
CA ARG A 170 7.79 -0.89 7.81
C ARG A 170 7.60 0.61 7.54
N ALA A 171 7.23 0.96 6.31
CA ALA A 171 6.98 2.34 5.91
C ALA A 171 5.80 2.98 6.66
N LEU A 172 4.79 2.20 7.03
CA LEU A 172 3.64 2.67 7.81
C LEU A 172 3.95 2.73 9.32
N GLU A 173 4.72 1.77 9.84
CA GLU A 173 5.15 1.71 11.23
C GLU A 173 6.16 2.82 11.57
N TYR A 174 7.01 3.21 10.63
CA TYR A 174 7.97 4.30 10.82
C TYR A 174 7.22 5.62 11.11
N THR A 175 7.20 6.03 12.38
CA THR A 175 6.56 7.26 12.85
C THR A 175 7.46 8.49 12.72
N GLY A 176 8.75 8.29 12.41
CA GLY A 176 9.76 9.36 12.44
C GLY A 176 10.00 9.95 13.83
N LEU A 177 9.36 9.42 14.87
CA LEU A 177 9.44 9.89 16.25
C LEU A 177 10.64 9.31 17.02
N GLU A 178 11.29 8.26 16.51
CA GLU A 178 12.42 7.61 17.18
C GLU A 178 13.77 8.31 16.99
N ARG A 179 13.82 9.41 16.22
CA ARG A 179 15.06 10.17 15.94
C ARG A 179 15.15 11.54 16.63
N ILE A 180 14.25 11.84 17.56
CA ILE A 180 14.27 13.09 18.36
C ILE A 180 14.49 12.73 19.82
#